data_AF-A0A7K2NID3-F1
#
_entry.id   AF-A0A7K2NID3-F1
#
_cell.length_a   1.000
_cell.length_b   1.000
_cell.length_c   1.000
_cell.angle_alpha   90.00
_cell.angle_beta   90.00
_cell.angle_gamma   90.00
#
_symmetry.space_group_name_H-M   'P 1'
#
loop_
_entity.id
_entity.type
_entity.pdbx_description
1 polymer ?
#
loop_
_entity_poly.entity_id
_entity_poly.type
_entity_poly.pdbx_seq_one_letter_code
_entity_poly.pdbx_strand_id
1 'polypeptide(L)' 'MLGRFAPTLAPWTRCTACNGSLVAADKDAVRDRLAHGTRRTYDVFAACPACDRVYWRGAHHARLQAMVAAAPAEFGTPVG' A
#
# COMPACT_ATOMS: atom_id res chain seq x y z
N MET A 1 -17.76 -18.34 -13.72
CA MET A 1 -16.81 -18.79 -12.68
C MET A 1 -15.49 -18.04 -12.87
N LEU A 2 -15.24 -16.98 -12.08
CA LEU A 2 -14.07 -16.10 -12.24
C LEU A 2 -12.86 -16.52 -11.40
N GLY A 3 -13.03 -17.43 -10.43
CA GLY A 3 -11.97 -17.83 -9.48
C GLY A 3 -10.68 -18.35 -10.12
N ARG A 4 -10.74 -18.95 -11.31
CA ARG A 4 -9.53 -19.39 -12.06
C ARG A 4 -8.62 -18.26 -12.53
N PHE A 5 -9.13 -17.02 -12.52
CA PHE A 5 -8.40 -15.81 -12.88
C PHE A 5 -8.06 -14.96 -11.67
N ALA A 6 -8.26 -15.47 -10.43
CA ALA A 6 -7.92 -14.74 -9.23
C ALA A 6 -6.40 -14.47 -9.23
N PRO A 7 -5.97 -13.21 -9.31
CA PRO A 7 -4.55 -12.89 -9.31
C PRO A 7 -3.98 -13.06 -7.91
N THR A 8 -2.70 -13.40 -7.82
CA THR A 8 -1.96 -13.24 -6.57
C THR A 8 -1.97 -11.76 -6.18
N LEU A 9 -2.48 -11.46 -4.98
CA LEU A 9 -2.49 -10.09 -4.49
C LEU A 9 -1.06 -9.66 -4.14
N ALA A 10 -0.65 -8.49 -4.63
CA ALA A 10 0.60 -7.83 -4.26
C ALA A 10 0.33 -6.41 -3.72
N PRO A 11 -0.32 -6.27 -2.55
CA PRO A 11 -0.70 -4.99 -1.98
C PRO A 11 0.52 -4.11 -1.71
N TRP A 12 0.34 -2.79 -1.73
CA TRP A 12 1.38 -1.82 -1.36
C TRP A 12 2.62 -1.81 -2.27
N THR A 13 2.56 -2.45 -3.44
CA THR A 13 3.67 -2.50 -4.41
C THR A 13 3.54 -1.48 -5.54
N ARG A 14 2.34 -0.91 -5.75
CA ARG A 14 2.04 0.01 -6.85
C ARG A 14 1.45 1.33 -6.35
N CYS A 15 1.82 2.41 -7.02
CA CYS A 15 1.28 3.73 -6.79
C CYS A 15 -0.18 3.80 -7.22
N THR A 16 -1.06 4.25 -6.32
CA THR A 16 -2.48 4.42 -6.61
C THR A 16 -2.78 5.59 -7.57
N ALA A 17 -1.79 6.47 -7.83
CA ALA A 17 -1.94 7.61 -8.73
C ALA A 17 -1.43 7.34 -10.16
N CYS A 18 -0.30 6.64 -10.30
CA CYS A 18 0.33 6.41 -11.62
C CYS A 18 0.64 4.94 -11.94
N ASN A 19 0.32 4.01 -11.03
CA ASN A 19 0.63 2.58 -11.15
C ASN A 19 2.13 2.21 -11.21
N GLY A 20 3.04 3.17 -10.97
CA GLY A 20 4.48 2.90 -10.86
C GLY A 20 4.82 2.03 -9.64
N SER A 21 5.96 1.34 -9.68
CA SER A 21 6.44 0.55 -8.54
C SER A 21 6.76 1.44 -7.34
N LEU A 22 6.33 1.00 -6.16
CA LEU A 22 6.67 1.64 -4.91
C LEU A 22 8.00 1.07 -4.38
N VAL A 23 8.81 1.95 -3.81
CA VAL A 23 10.04 1.61 -3.11
C VAL A 23 9.89 1.94 -1.62
N ALA A 24 10.57 1.17 -0.77
CA ALA A 24 10.69 1.54 0.64
C ALA A 24 11.38 2.90 0.75
N ALA A 25 10.84 3.76 1.60
CA ALA A 25 11.37 5.07 1.90
C ALA A 25 11.56 5.19 3.41
N ASP A 26 12.72 5.68 3.80
CA ASP A 26 12.96 6.05 5.18
C ASP A 26 12.24 7.34 5.51
N LYS A 27 11.87 7.48 6.79
CA LYS A 27 11.24 8.69 7.32
C LYS A 27 12.05 9.92 6.96
N ASP A 28 13.38 9.82 7.03
CA ASP A 28 14.29 10.93 6.77
C ASP A 28 14.24 11.40 5.31
N ALA A 29 14.06 10.46 4.37
CA ALA A 29 13.93 10.78 2.94
C ALA A 29 12.61 11.50 2.58
N VAL A 30 11.59 11.40 3.44
CA VAL A 30 10.26 11.97 3.19
C VAL A 30 9.85 13.05 4.19
N ARG A 31 10.67 13.31 5.22
CA ARG A 31 10.43 14.30 6.27
C ARG A 31 10.14 15.69 5.73
N ASP A 32 10.79 16.08 4.64
CA ASP A 32 10.62 17.39 4.02
C ASP A 32 9.32 17.51 3.23
N ARG A 33 8.71 16.38 2.87
CA ARG A 33 7.41 16.31 2.15
C ARG A 33 6.24 16.07 3.11
N LEU A 34 6.51 15.68 4.35
CA LEU A 34 5.49 15.47 5.39
C LEU A 34 5.21 16.78 6.11
N ALA A 35 3.97 17.27 6.04
CA ALA A 35 3.54 18.43 6.82
C ALA A 35 3.86 18.22 8.31
N HIS A 36 4.29 19.29 9.00
CA HIS A 36 4.96 19.24 10.31
C HIS A 36 4.23 18.47 11.44
N GLY A 37 2.95 18.14 11.31
CA GLY A 37 2.15 17.41 12.30
C GLY A 37 2.18 15.88 12.23
N THR A 38 2.69 15.25 11.17
CA THR A 38 2.59 13.78 10.97
C THR A 38 3.79 12.99 11.51
N ARG A 39 4.56 13.56 12.44
CA ARG A 39 5.87 13.03 12.89
C ARG A 39 5.81 11.94 13.96
N ARG A 40 4.64 11.60 14.52
CA ARG A 40 4.52 10.58 15.57
C ARG A 40 4.19 9.20 14.97
N THR A 41 5.18 8.29 15.08
CA THR A 41 5.00 6.83 15.10
C THR A 41 4.68 6.11 13.78
N TYR A 42 5.45 6.34 12.71
CA TYR A 42 5.32 5.53 11.50
C TYR A 42 6.69 5.09 10.97
N ASP A 43 6.85 3.77 10.83
CA ASP A 43 8.11 3.09 10.50
C ASP A 43 8.18 2.55 9.06
N VAL A 44 7.15 2.79 8.23
CA VAL A 44 7.15 2.36 6.83
C VAL A 44 6.57 3.44 5.95
N PHE A 45 7.43 4.12 5.20
CA PHE A 45 7.04 4.96 4.08
C PHE A 45 7.30 4.21 2.79
N ALA A 46 6.39 4.34 1.82
CA ALA A 46 6.63 3.89 0.47
C ALA A 46 6.59 5.12 -0.44
N ALA A 47 7.53 5.24 -1.36
CA ALA A 47 7.59 6.34 -2.31
C ALA A 47 7.47 5.82 -3.74
N CYS A 48 6.85 6.60 -4.61
CA CYS A 48 6.87 6.35 -6.04
C CYS A 48 7.92 7.24 -6.71
N PRO A 49 8.98 6.70 -7.30
CA PRO A 49 9.99 7.50 -7.99
C PRO A 49 9.46 8.10 -9.31
N ALA A 50 8.35 7.58 -9.84
CA ALA A 50 7.79 8.06 -11.11
C ALA A 50 6.92 9.32 -10.97
N CYS A 51 6.33 9.57 -9.80
CA CYS A 51 5.41 10.71 -9.60
C CYS A 51 5.56 11.40 -8.23
N ASP A 52 6.63 11.06 -7.49
CA ASP A 52 7.00 11.66 -6.21
C ASP A 52 5.99 11.53 -5.05
N ARG A 53 4.93 10.72 -5.24
CA ARG A 53 3.96 10.41 -4.19
C ARG A 53 4.59 9.61 -3.07
N VAL A 54 4.31 10.03 -1.84
CA VAL A 54 4.70 9.34 -0.61
C VAL A 54 3.45 8.78 0.08
N TYR A 55 3.57 7.55 0.57
CA TYR A 55 2.56 6.82 1.32
C TYR A 55 3.12 6.45 2.69
N TRP A 56 2.27 6.46 3.71
CA TRP A 56 2.63 6.02 5.05
C TRP A 56 1.46 5.25 5.67
N ARG A 57 1.78 4.37 6.61
CA ARG A 57 0.73 3.79 7.46
C ARG A 57 0.14 4.96 8.25
N GLY A 58 -1.16 5.19 8.17
CA GLY A 58 -1.86 6.26 8.89
C GLY A 58 -3.11 5.73 9.56
N ALA A 59 -3.99 6.59 10.07
CA ALA A 59 -5.27 6.19 10.66
C ALA A 59 -6.12 5.29 9.73
N HIS A 60 -5.96 5.41 8.41
CA HIS A 60 -6.69 4.62 7.41
C HIS A 60 -6.04 3.26 7.08
N HIS A 61 -4.81 3.00 7.51
CA HIS A 61 -4.07 1.81 7.11
C HIS A 61 -4.70 0.51 7.63
N ALA A 62 -5.17 0.50 8.88
CA ALA A 62 -5.82 -0.69 9.46
C ALA A 62 -7.07 -1.10 8.68
N ARG A 63 -7.92 -0.13 8.30
CA ARG A 63 -9.11 -0.39 7.49
C ARG A 63 -8.74 -0.93 6.10
N LEU A 64 -7.74 -0.34 5.45
CA LEU A 64 -7.31 -0.82 4.14
C LEU A 64 -6.69 -2.23 4.20
N GLN A 65 -5.95 -2.55 5.26
CA GLN A 65 -5.46 -3.92 5.47
C GLN A 65 -6.61 -4.93 5.62
N ALA A 66 -7.66 -4.59 6.37
CA ALA A 66 -8.82 -5.46 6.52
C ALA A 66 -9.53 -5.73 5.18
N MET A 67 -9.65 -4.71 4.32
CA MET A 67 -10.22 -4.87 2.96
C MET A 67 -9.36 -5.80 2.09
N VAL A 68 -8.04 -5.59 2.08
CA VAL A 68 -7.11 -6.43 1.33
C VAL A 68 -7.14 -7.89 1.81
N ALA A 69 -7.27 -8.11 3.13
CA ALA A 69 -7.36 -9.45 3.71
C ALA A 69 -8.68 -10.16 3.37
N ALA A 70 -9.77 -9.41 3.17
CA ALA A 70 -11.07 -9.97 2.78
C ALA A 70 -11.15 -10.33 1.28
N ALA A 71 -10.37 -9.65 0.41
CA ALA A 71 -10.39 -9.80 -1.04
C ALA A 71 -10.32 -11.26 -1.58
N PRO A 72 -9.50 -12.16 -1.02
CA PRO A 72 -9.50 -13.56 -1.47
C PRO A 72 -10.80 -14.31 -1.15
N ALA A 73 -11.47 -13.97 -0.04
CA ALA A 73 -12.68 -14.66 0.42
C ALA A 73 -13.92 -14.31 -0.43
N GLU A 74 -13.91 -13.16 -1.10
CA GLU A 74 -14.99 -12.68 -1.97
C GLU A 74 -14.88 -13.18 -3.42
N PHE A 75 -13.72 -13.69 -3.86
CA PHE A 75 -13.50 -14.16 -5.24
C PHE A 75 -13.06 -15.62 -5.41
N GLY A 76 -12.90 -16.39 -4.33
CA GLY A 76 -12.84 -17.85 -4.36
C GLY A 76 -11.57 -18.45 -3.72
N THR A 77 -11.80 -19.45 -2.87
CA THR A 77 -10.83 -20.30 -2.15
C THR A 77 -9.69 -20.82 -3.05
N PRO A 78 -8.43 -20.88 -2.57
CA PRO A 78 -7.38 -21.59 -3.29
C PRO A 78 -7.73 -23.07 -3.32
N VAL A 79 -7.82 -23.63 -4.53
CA VAL A 79 -7.85 -25.08 -4.74
C VAL A 79 -6.47 -25.62 -4.36
N GLY A 80 -6.43 -26.32 -3.23
CA GLY A 80 -5.42 -27.31 -2.86
C GLY A 80 -6.15 -28.57 -2.49
#